data_AF-A0A372QTJ3-F1
#
_entry.id   AF-A0A372QTJ3-F1
#
_cell.length_a   1.000
_cell.length_b   1.000
_cell.length_c   1.000
_cell.angle_alpha   90.00
_cell.angle_beta   90.00
_cell.angle_gamma   90.00
#
_symmetry.space_group_name_H-M   'P 1'
#
loop_
_entity.id
_entity.type
_entity.pdbx_description
1 polymer ?
#
loop_
_entity_poly.entity_id
_entity_poly.type
_entity_poly.pdbx_seq_one_letter_code
_entity_poly.pdbx_strand_id
1 'polypeptide(L)' 'SGVNSQGNKWTHRGDSVAPGGSYRYDNKDGSYYYQNPNGSRYYNDGKGNSYYERE' A
#
# COMPACT_ATOMS: atom_id res chain seq x y z
N SER A 1 10.64 3.09 -6.32
CA SER A 1 9.59 2.17 -6.77
C SER A 1 10.24 0.93 -7.37
N GLY A 2 9.49 -0.16 -7.55
CA GLY A 2 10.00 -1.39 -8.14
C GLY A 2 8.92 -2.42 -8.40
N VAL A 3 9.30 -3.55 -8.98
CA VAL A 3 8.45 -4.72 -9.21
C VAL A 3 9.15 -5.94 -8.63
N ASN A 4 8.46 -6.74 -7.82
CA ASN A 4 9.02 -7.97 -7.26
C ASN A 4 8.87 -9.15 -8.25
N SER A 5 9.46 -10.30 -7.92
CA SER A 5 9.40 -11.51 -8.76
C SER A 5 7.99 -12.07 -8.99
N GLN A 6 7.02 -11.68 -8.16
CA GLN A 6 5.61 -12.08 -8.30
C GLN A 6 4.81 -11.13 -9.19
N GLY A 7 5.43 -10.02 -9.64
CA GLY A 7 4.80 -9.00 -10.46
C GLY A 7 4.09 -7.91 -9.67
N ASN A 8 4.24 -7.87 -8.34
CA ASN A 8 3.66 -6.81 -7.51
C ASN A 8 4.52 -5.56 -7.62
N LYS A 9 3.88 -4.42 -7.82
CA LYS A 9 4.53 -3.12 -7.95
C LYS A 9 4.50 -2.42 -6.60
N TRP A 10 5.57 -1.72 -6.27
CA TRP A 10 5.62 -0.92 -5.06
C TRP A 10 6.22 0.45 -5.36
N THR A 11 5.75 1.47 -4.66
CA THR A 11 6.25 2.84 -4.76
C THR A 11 6.38 3.44 -3.37
N HIS A 12 7.61 3.71 -2.97
CA HIS A 12 7.90 4.61 -1.85
C HIS A 12 7.55 6.04 -2.28
N ARG A 13 6.76 6.75 -1.47
CA ARG A 13 6.22 8.08 -1.75
C ARG A 13 6.81 9.19 -0.87
N GLY A 14 7.70 8.83 0.06
CA GLY A 14 8.41 9.75 0.93
C GLY A 14 8.22 9.40 2.41
N ASP A 15 8.60 10.33 3.27
CA ASP A 15 8.47 10.18 4.72
C ASP A 15 7.00 10.15 5.18
N SER A 16 6.78 9.54 6.34
CA SER A 16 5.48 9.38 6.99
C SER A 16 5.69 9.30 8.50
N VAL A 17 4.63 9.54 9.27
CA VAL A 17 4.59 9.22 10.71
C VAL A 17 4.65 7.71 10.96
N ALA A 18 4.19 6.90 10.00
CA ALA A 18 4.25 5.45 10.13
C ALA A 18 5.66 4.90 9.83
N PRO A 19 6.05 3.79 10.50
CA PRO A 19 7.34 3.16 10.26
C PRO A 19 7.58 2.81 8.79
N GLY A 20 8.74 3.23 8.29
CA GLY A 20 9.19 2.96 6.93
C GLY A 20 8.83 4.04 5.90
N GLY A 21 7.90 4.95 6.21
CA GLY A 21 7.45 6.00 5.29
C GLY A 21 6.10 5.74 4.63
N SER A 22 5.80 6.51 3.59
CA SER A 22 4.58 6.42 2.79
C SER A 22 4.80 5.48 1.61
N TYR A 23 3.87 4.54 1.42
CA TYR A 23 3.99 3.52 0.38
C TYR A 23 2.68 3.26 -0.34
N ARG A 24 2.82 2.80 -1.58
CA ARG A 24 1.77 2.12 -2.33
C ARG A 24 2.28 0.78 -2.82
N TYR A 25 1.48 -0.26 -2.64
CA TYR A 25 1.67 -1.58 -3.21
C TYR A 25 0.47 -1.90 -4.11
N ASP A 26 0.74 -2.27 -5.35
CA ASP A 26 -0.24 -2.75 -6.32
C ASP A 26 0.11 -4.20 -6.64
N ASN A 27 -0.72 -5.13 -6.17
CA ASN A 27 -0.48 -6.56 -6.35
C ASN A 27 -1.04 -7.04 -7.69
N LYS A 28 -0.44 -8.10 -8.22
CA LYS A 28 -0.81 -8.68 -9.51
C LYS A 28 -2.25 -9.23 -9.53
N ASP A 29 -2.74 -9.65 -8.37
CA ASP A 29 -4.10 -10.19 -8.19
C ASP A 29 -5.19 -9.11 -8.13
N GLY A 30 -4.83 -7.84 -8.29
CA GLY A 30 -5.75 -6.70 -8.25
C GLY A 30 -5.96 -6.13 -6.85
N SER A 31 -5.44 -6.78 -5.80
CA SER A 31 -5.40 -6.20 -4.46
C SER A 31 -4.38 -5.06 -4.39
N TYR A 32 -4.57 -4.11 -3.48
CA TYR A 32 -3.62 -3.02 -3.28
C TYR A 32 -3.60 -2.53 -1.83
N TYR A 33 -2.49 -1.90 -1.47
CA TYR A 33 -2.25 -1.36 -0.14
C TYR A 33 -1.65 0.04 -0.22
N TYR A 34 -2.13 0.93 0.64
CA TYR A 34 -1.58 2.26 0.87
C TYR A 34 -1.19 2.41 2.33
N GLN A 35 0.00 2.94 2.56
CA GLN A 35 0.40 3.57 3.81
C GLN A 35 0.54 5.05 3.54
N ASN A 36 -0.32 5.85 4.14
CA ASN A 36 -0.34 7.29 3.92
C ASN A 36 0.68 8.01 4.82
N PRO A 37 1.09 9.24 4.47
CA PRO A 37 2.01 10.05 5.29
C PRO A 37 1.49 10.36 6.70
N ASN A 38 0.17 10.35 6.88
CA ASN A 38 -0.51 10.55 8.17
C ASN A 38 -0.69 9.25 8.96
N GLY A 39 -0.05 8.17 8.51
CA GLY A 39 -0.05 6.87 9.16
C GLY A 39 -1.24 5.97 8.87
N SER A 40 -2.35 6.55 8.40
CA SER A 40 -3.51 5.75 7.98
C SER A 40 -3.16 4.74 6.89
N ARG A 41 -3.83 3.59 6.93
CA ARG A 41 -3.62 2.49 5.99
C ARG A 41 -4.91 2.17 5.28
N TYR A 42 -4.79 1.86 4.00
CA TYR A 42 -5.92 1.40 3.20
C TYR A 42 -5.53 0.11 2.49
N TYR A 43 -6.38 -0.89 2.60
CA TYR A 43 -6.21 -2.18 1.98
C TYR A 43 -7.44 -2.51 1.14
N ASN A 44 -7.23 -3.01 -0.06
CA ASN A 44 -8.28 -3.55 -0.92
C ASN A 44 -7.88 -4.95 -1.36
N ASP A 45 -8.83 -5.89 -1.33
CA ASP A 45 -8.56 -7.30 -1.63
C ASP A 45 -8.72 -7.68 -3.11
N GLY A 46 -9.04 -6.73 -3.99
CA GLY A 46 -9.31 -6.95 -5.40
C GLY A 46 -10.63 -7.68 -5.69
N LYS A 47 -11.43 -8.00 -4.66
CA LYS A 47 -12.68 -8.79 -4.73
C LYS A 47 -13.91 -8.02 -4.27
N GLY A 48 -13.77 -6.71 -4.06
CA GLY A 48 -14.84 -5.81 -3.66
C GLY A 48 -14.85 -5.46 -2.17
N ASN A 49 -13.93 -6.01 -1.37
CA ASN A 49 -13.77 -5.58 0.03
C ASN A 49 -12.62 -4.60 0.16
N SER A 50 -12.80 -3.63 1.05
CA SER A 50 -11.73 -2.74 1.45
C SER A 50 -11.78 -2.48 2.94
N TYR A 51 -10.60 -2.25 3.51
CA TYR A 51 -10.38 -1.97 4.90
C TYR A 51 -9.58 -0.69 5.03
N TYR A 52 -10.05 0.20 5.90
CA TYR A 52 -9.36 1.43 6.24
C TYR A 52 -9.03 1.40 7.73
N GLU A 53 -7.76 1.63 8.03
CA GLU A 53 -7.24 1.72 9.39
C GLU A 53 -6.74 3.15 9.61
N ARG A 54 -7.21 3.78 10.69
CA ARG A 54 -6.62 5.01 11.20
C ARG A 54 -5.60 4.60 12.28
N GLU A 55 -4.45 5.28 12.32
CA GLU A 55 -3.50 5.17 13.44
C GLU A 55 -4.12 5.50 14.80
#